data_AF-A0AAU7B3T3-F1
#
_entry.id   AF-A0AAU7B3T3-F1
#
_cell.length_a   1.000
_cell.length_b   1.000
_cell.length_c   1.000
_cell.angle_alpha   90.00
_cell.angle_beta   90.00
_cell.angle_gamma   90.00
#
_symmetry.space_group_name_H-M   'P 1'
#
loop_
_entity.id
_entity.type
_entity.pdbx_description
1 polymer ?
#
loop_
_entity_poly.entity_id
_entity_poly.type
_entity_poly.pdbx_seq_one_letter_code
_entity_poly.pdbx_strand_id
1 'polypeptide(L)'
;MGLGTTALRVVVGGLFVGHGLQKLNGSFGGYGLDATAEAFEGMGLKPGRLHATAAGAAEAGGGALLAAGFLTPLGATAVTGTMAMAIEKVHKQNGPWVTENGFEYNLVLMAAVFAIAADGPGRLSLDWFRDADEGSLFAAVAQLVAGVGGAYALLKATEAGLLDSLDPSAGGQSTGA
;
A
#
# COMPACT_ATOMS: atom_id res chain seq x y z
N MET A 1 -9.22 -5.37 25.97
CA MET A 1 -7.78 -5.03 26.01
C MET A 1 -7.38 -4.62 24.60
N GLY A 2 -6.71 -3.47 24.38
CA GLY A 2 -6.48 -2.95 23.01
C GLY A 2 -5.13 -2.25 22.78
N LEU A 3 -4.25 -2.21 23.79
CA LEU A 3 -2.98 -1.48 23.69
C LEU A 3 -1.99 -2.14 22.71
N GLY A 4 -2.00 -3.48 22.60
CA GLY A 4 -1.18 -4.21 21.63
C GLY A 4 -1.56 -3.87 20.19
N THR A 5 -2.85 -3.91 19.87
CA THR A 5 -3.39 -3.49 18.56
C THR A 5 -3.08 -2.04 18.27
N THR A 6 -3.25 -1.13 19.25
CA THR A 6 -2.89 0.28 19.08
C THR A 6 -1.40 0.45 18.78
N ALA A 7 -0.52 -0.24 19.48
CA ALA A 7 0.91 -0.19 19.22
C ALA A 7 1.24 -0.68 17.80
N LEU A 8 0.66 -1.82 17.38
CA LEU A 8 0.84 -2.33 16.02
C LEU A 8 0.32 -1.34 14.97
N ARG A 9 -0.87 -0.78 15.15
CA ARG A 9 -1.46 0.21 14.25
C ARG A 9 -0.59 1.46 14.12
N VAL A 10 -0.15 2.03 15.23
CA VAL A 10 0.65 3.27 15.23
C VAL A 10 2.02 3.03 14.60
N VAL A 11 2.69 1.92 14.93
CA VAL A 11 4.01 1.59 14.37
C VAL A 11 3.91 1.27 12.89
N VAL A 12 3.07 0.30 12.50
CA VAL A 12 2.92 -0.09 11.10
C VAL A 12 2.38 1.09 10.28
N GLY A 13 1.29 1.71 10.73
CA GLY A 13 0.69 2.85 10.05
C GLY A 13 1.66 4.03 9.91
N GLY A 14 2.39 4.38 10.96
CA GLY A 14 3.40 5.44 10.93
C GLY A 14 4.54 5.18 9.95
N LEU A 15 5.05 3.95 9.87
CA LEU A 15 6.07 3.56 8.88
C LEU A 15 5.55 3.70 7.45
N PHE A 16 4.29 3.29 7.19
CA PHE A 16 3.66 3.48 5.89
C PHE A 16 3.42 4.95 5.54
N VAL A 17 3.09 5.81 6.52
CA VAL A 17 3.07 7.26 6.32
C VAL A 17 4.45 7.76 5.89
N GLY A 18 5.51 7.33 6.57
CA GLY A 18 6.89 7.64 6.19
C GLY A 18 7.22 7.23 4.76
N HIS A 19 6.94 5.98 4.40
CA HIS A 19 7.17 5.45 3.04
C HIS A 19 6.37 6.17 1.97
N GLY A 20 5.10 6.49 2.23
CA GLY A 20 4.26 7.22 1.30
C GLY A 20 4.78 8.64 1.08
N LEU A 21 5.18 9.35 2.14
CA LEU A 21 5.76 10.69 2.02
C LEU A 21 7.14 10.67 1.34
N GLN A 22 7.96 9.65 1.59
CA GLN A 22 9.22 9.44 0.86
C GLN A 22 8.99 9.38 -0.65
N LYS A 23 7.93 8.69 -1.09
CA LYS A 23 7.54 8.57 -2.51
C LYS A 23 6.89 9.85 -3.04
N LEU A 24 5.99 10.49 -2.29
CA LEU A 24 5.20 11.62 -2.80
C LEU A 24 5.97 12.94 -2.86
N ASN A 25 6.81 13.22 -1.87
CA ASN A 25 7.47 14.54 -1.77
C ASN A 25 8.92 14.48 -1.27
N GLY A 26 9.48 13.28 -1.08
CA GLY A 26 10.89 13.11 -0.69
C GLY A 26 11.17 13.34 0.80
N SER A 27 10.15 13.43 1.64
CA SER A 27 10.33 13.51 3.10
C SER A 27 11.14 12.33 3.64
N PHE A 28 11.78 12.49 4.81
CA PHE A 28 12.57 11.42 5.46
C PHE A 28 13.67 10.83 4.58
N GLY A 29 14.30 11.65 3.74
CA GLY A 29 15.38 11.24 2.83
C GLY A 29 14.90 10.40 1.64
N GLY A 30 13.61 10.50 1.28
CA GLY A 30 13.04 9.79 0.16
C GLY A 30 13.38 10.40 -1.20
N TYR A 31 13.14 9.63 -2.27
CA TYR A 31 13.49 9.99 -3.64
C TYR A 31 12.53 11.01 -4.27
N GLY A 32 11.34 11.20 -3.71
CA GLY A 32 10.30 12.05 -4.27
C GLY A 32 9.61 11.43 -5.49
N LEU A 33 8.60 12.15 -6.00
CA LEU A 33 7.63 11.58 -6.93
C LEU A 33 8.25 11.21 -8.27
N ASP A 34 9.09 12.09 -8.81
CA ASP A 34 9.65 11.94 -10.15
C ASP A 34 10.62 10.76 -10.22
N ALA A 35 11.55 10.66 -9.27
CA ALA A 35 12.49 9.54 -9.21
C ALA A 35 11.78 8.21 -8.88
N THR A 36 10.73 8.24 -8.07
CA THR A 36 9.89 7.04 -7.82
C THR A 36 9.16 6.61 -9.10
N ALA A 37 8.66 7.57 -9.89
CA ALA A 37 8.00 7.30 -11.16
C ALA A 37 8.97 6.65 -12.15
N GLU A 38 10.18 7.18 -12.31
CA GLU A 38 11.22 6.60 -13.17
C GLU A 38 11.58 5.16 -12.73
N ALA A 39 11.76 4.93 -11.43
CA ALA A 39 12.03 3.60 -10.90
C ALA A 39 10.88 2.63 -11.22
N PHE A 40 9.63 3.09 -11.12
CA PHE A 40 8.45 2.28 -11.42
C PHE A 40 8.35 1.94 -12.91
N GLU A 41 8.68 2.87 -13.81
CA GLU A 41 8.75 2.56 -15.24
C GLU A 41 9.84 1.56 -15.57
N GLY A 42 10.99 1.64 -14.90
CA GLY A 42 12.06 0.64 -15.00
C GLY A 42 11.62 -0.77 -14.59
N MET A 43 10.62 -0.86 -13.71
CA MET A 43 9.97 -2.12 -13.33
C MET A 43 8.80 -2.52 -14.25
N GLY A 44 8.51 -1.75 -15.30
CA GLY A 44 7.38 -1.99 -16.21
C GLY A 44 6.02 -1.52 -15.67
N LEU A 45 6.00 -0.67 -14.65
CA LEU A 45 4.78 -0.02 -14.17
C LEU A 45 4.58 1.32 -14.88
N LYS A 46 3.87 1.30 -16.01
CA LYS A 46 3.60 2.49 -16.82
C LYS A 46 2.10 2.83 -16.80
N PRO A 47 1.73 4.12 -16.67
CA PRO A 47 2.59 5.31 -16.56
C PRO A 47 3.23 5.47 -15.16
N GLY A 48 4.52 5.79 -15.09
CA GLY A 48 5.27 5.80 -13.83
C GLY A 48 4.70 6.74 -12.78
N ARG A 49 4.34 7.98 -13.18
CA ARG A 49 3.77 8.98 -12.27
C ARG A 49 2.45 8.54 -11.68
N LEU A 50 1.61 7.85 -12.44
CA LEU A 50 0.33 7.32 -11.97
C LEU A 50 0.58 6.29 -10.87
N HIS A 51 1.46 5.33 -11.12
CA HIS A 51 1.80 4.30 -10.15
C HIS A 51 2.51 4.87 -8.91
N ALA A 52 3.44 5.81 -9.08
CA ALA A 52 4.16 6.43 -7.97
C ALA A 52 3.21 7.24 -7.07
N THR A 53 2.28 7.99 -7.69
CA THR A 53 1.24 8.72 -6.96
C THR A 53 0.29 7.76 -6.25
N ALA A 54 -0.17 6.70 -6.93
CA ALA A 54 -1.07 5.71 -6.36
C ALA A 54 -0.43 4.96 -5.19
N ALA A 55 0.81 4.50 -5.33
CA ALA A 55 1.55 3.83 -4.27
C ALA A 55 1.79 4.78 -3.09
N GLY A 56 2.31 5.99 -3.35
CA GLY A 56 2.56 6.98 -2.31
C GLY A 56 1.30 7.40 -1.55
N ALA A 57 0.17 7.60 -2.25
CA ALA A 57 -1.12 7.93 -1.65
C ALA A 57 -1.72 6.75 -0.88
N ALA A 58 -1.60 5.53 -1.39
CA ALA A 58 -2.08 4.33 -0.70
C ALA A 58 -1.27 4.07 0.58
N GLU A 59 0.05 4.23 0.55
CA GLU A 59 0.90 4.07 1.73
C GLU A 59 0.66 5.20 2.74
N ALA A 60 0.67 6.46 2.30
CA ALA A 60 0.49 7.59 3.21
C ALA A 60 -0.93 7.65 3.79
N GLY A 61 -1.94 7.55 2.93
CA GLY A 61 -3.34 7.57 3.33
C GLY A 61 -3.73 6.32 4.11
N GLY A 62 -3.38 5.14 3.60
CA GLY A 62 -3.65 3.86 4.27
C GLY A 62 -2.94 3.74 5.62
N GLY A 63 -1.69 4.16 5.69
CA GLY A 63 -0.93 4.22 6.93
C GLY A 63 -1.54 5.19 7.95
N ALA A 64 -1.98 6.37 7.52
CA ALA A 64 -2.64 7.34 8.39
C ALA A 64 -3.99 6.82 8.94
N LEU A 65 -4.82 6.22 8.08
CA LEU A 65 -6.07 5.56 8.47
C LEU A 65 -5.81 4.46 9.51
N LEU A 66 -4.81 3.62 9.26
CA LEU A 66 -4.43 2.54 10.16
C LEU A 66 -3.94 3.07 11.52
N ALA A 67 -3.01 4.03 11.51
CA ALA A 67 -2.45 4.62 12.72
C ALA A 67 -3.52 5.30 13.59
N ALA A 68 -4.41 6.06 12.95
CA ALA A 68 -5.54 6.69 13.64
C ALA A 68 -6.58 5.68 14.15
N GLY A 69 -6.62 4.48 13.57
CA GLY A 69 -7.74 3.54 13.77
C GLY A 69 -9.02 4.13 13.20
N PHE A 70 -8.94 4.71 12.00
CA PHE A 70 -10.11 5.25 11.31
C PHE A 70 -10.31 4.49 10.01
N LEU A 71 -11.49 3.89 9.81
CA LEU A 71 -11.74 2.99 8.69
C LEU A 71 -10.66 1.91 8.60
N THR A 72 -10.36 1.27 9.73
CA THR A 72 -9.21 0.37 9.89
C THR A 72 -9.10 -0.72 8.80
N PRO A 73 -10.18 -1.41 8.38
CA PRO A 73 -10.12 -2.37 7.28
C PRO A 73 -9.70 -1.75 5.94
N LEU A 74 -10.05 -0.48 5.68
CA LEU A 74 -9.65 0.24 4.47
C LEU A 74 -8.15 0.56 4.49
N GLY A 75 -7.64 1.04 5.63
CA GLY A 75 -6.20 1.25 5.83
C GLY A 75 -5.40 -0.05 5.68
N ALA A 76 -5.89 -1.15 6.27
CA ALA A 76 -5.31 -2.48 6.12
C ALA A 76 -5.32 -2.96 4.66
N THR A 77 -6.42 -2.73 3.93
CA THR A 77 -6.52 -3.07 2.49
C THR A 77 -5.45 -2.35 1.67
N ALA A 78 -5.23 -1.06 1.90
CA ALA A 78 -4.21 -0.27 1.20
C ALA A 78 -2.79 -0.76 1.50
N VAL A 79 -2.49 -1.06 2.76
CA VAL A 79 -1.21 -1.67 3.18
C VAL A 79 -1.02 -3.04 2.52
N THR A 80 -2.03 -3.90 2.56
CA THR A 80 -1.99 -5.22 1.92
C THR A 80 -1.73 -5.11 0.41
N GLY A 81 -2.42 -4.20 -0.29
CA GLY A 81 -2.26 -4.03 -1.73
C GLY A 81 -0.87 -3.52 -2.11
N THR A 82 -0.33 -2.56 -1.36
CA THR A 82 1.02 -2.04 -1.59
C THR A 82 2.09 -3.12 -1.32
N MET A 83 1.92 -3.94 -0.29
CA MET A 83 2.79 -5.09 -0.04
C MET A 83 2.68 -6.14 -1.14
N ALA A 84 1.47 -6.50 -1.59
CA ALA A 84 1.29 -7.44 -2.69
C ALA A 84 1.97 -6.97 -3.98
N MET A 85 1.88 -5.67 -4.29
CA MET A 85 2.59 -5.08 -5.43
C MET A 85 4.10 -5.12 -5.27
N ALA A 86 4.62 -4.75 -4.11
CA ALA A 86 6.05 -4.80 -3.83
C ALA A 86 6.60 -6.23 -3.91
N ILE A 87 5.85 -7.22 -3.41
CA ILE A 87 6.21 -8.64 -3.56
C ILE A 87 6.35 -8.98 -5.05
N GLU A 88 5.32 -8.74 -5.85
CA GLU A 88 5.32 -9.16 -7.25
C GLU A 88 6.41 -8.47 -8.08
N LYS A 89 6.66 -7.18 -7.84
CA LYS A 89 7.57 -6.38 -8.67
C LYS A 89 9.01 -6.36 -8.21
N VAL A 90 9.28 -6.58 -6.93
CA VAL A 90 10.62 -6.37 -6.35
C VAL A 90 11.16 -7.64 -5.68
N HIS A 91 10.35 -8.31 -4.85
CA HIS A 91 10.87 -9.28 -3.89
C HIS A 91 10.64 -10.75 -4.27
N LYS A 92 9.63 -11.08 -5.07
CA LYS A 92 9.23 -12.45 -5.41
C LYS A 92 10.37 -13.29 -6.01
N GLN A 93 11.18 -12.68 -6.88
CA GLN A 93 12.30 -13.35 -7.53
C GLN A 93 13.48 -13.67 -6.59
N ASN A 94 13.55 -13.01 -5.42
CA ASN A 94 14.64 -13.17 -4.46
C ASN A 94 14.32 -14.25 -3.40
N GLY A 95 13.14 -14.85 -3.44
CA GLY A 95 12.70 -15.83 -2.44
C GLY A 95 12.21 -15.18 -1.13
N PRO A 96 12.03 -15.97 -0.05
CA PRO A 96 11.40 -15.47 1.16
C PRO A 96 12.32 -14.56 1.98
N TRP A 97 13.59 -14.87 2.13
CA TRP A 97 14.43 -14.30 3.20
C TRP A 97 14.77 -12.82 3.01
N VAL A 98 14.54 -12.01 4.04
CA VAL A 98 14.80 -10.56 3.99
C VAL A 98 16.29 -10.23 3.78
N THR A 99 17.21 -11.10 4.23
CA THR A 99 18.65 -10.95 4.02
C THR A 99 19.06 -10.98 2.55
N GLU A 100 18.24 -11.63 1.72
CA GLU A 100 18.42 -11.71 0.26
C GLU A 100 17.54 -10.71 -0.49
N ASN A 101 16.99 -9.69 0.19
CA ASN A 101 15.97 -8.79 -0.36
C ASN A 101 14.66 -9.52 -0.75
N GLY A 102 14.33 -10.59 -0.02
CA GLY A 102 13.11 -11.39 -0.17
C GLY A 102 11.86 -10.76 0.46
N PHE A 103 10.73 -11.47 0.34
CA PHE A 103 9.39 -10.95 0.68
C PHE A 103 8.91 -11.24 2.11
N GLU A 104 9.76 -11.80 2.98
CA GLU A 104 9.44 -12.16 4.37
C GLU A 104 8.83 -10.99 5.14
N TYR A 105 9.43 -9.81 5.06
CA TYR A 105 8.94 -8.64 5.79
C TYR A 105 7.58 -8.17 5.27
N ASN A 106 7.34 -8.22 3.95
CA ASN A 106 6.04 -7.89 3.36
C ASN A 106 4.95 -8.84 3.88
N LEU A 107 5.24 -10.14 3.99
CA LEU A 107 4.29 -11.11 4.54
C LEU A 107 4.02 -10.87 6.03
N VAL A 108 5.03 -10.51 6.81
CA VAL A 108 4.86 -10.14 8.23
C VAL A 108 3.94 -8.92 8.36
N LEU A 109 4.12 -7.89 7.51
CA LEU A 109 3.26 -6.71 7.50
C LEU A 109 1.82 -7.03 7.09
N MET A 110 1.64 -7.86 6.06
CA MET A 110 0.31 -8.33 5.63
C MET A 110 -0.38 -9.14 6.75
N ALA A 111 0.35 -10.01 7.44
CA ALA A 111 -0.17 -10.77 8.58
C ALA A 111 -0.54 -9.85 9.75
N ALA A 112 0.26 -8.81 10.03
CA ALA A 112 -0.02 -7.85 11.08
C ALA A 112 -1.31 -7.06 10.81
N VAL A 113 -1.51 -6.54 9.59
CA VAL A 113 -2.74 -5.82 9.26
C VAL A 113 -3.96 -6.73 9.13
N PHE A 114 -3.76 -8.00 8.76
CA PHE A 114 -4.80 -9.02 8.84
C PHE A 114 -5.25 -9.24 10.28
N ALA A 115 -4.30 -9.41 11.22
CA ALA A 115 -4.60 -9.59 12.63
C ALA A 115 -5.34 -8.37 13.21
N ILE A 116 -4.92 -7.15 12.85
CA ILE A 116 -5.63 -5.91 13.25
C ILE A 116 -7.07 -5.90 12.72
N ALA A 117 -7.31 -6.32 11.47
CA ALA A 117 -8.66 -6.39 10.91
C ALA A 117 -9.51 -7.51 11.55
N ALA A 118 -8.88 -8.60 11.97
CA ALA A 118 -9.55 -9.74 12.61
C ALA A 118 -9.95 -9.42 14.06
N ASP A 119 -9.05 -8.85 14.85
CA ASP A 119 -9.26 -8.54 16.27
C ASP A 119 -9.94 -7.19 16.50
N GLY A 120 -10.04 -6.36 15.46
CA GLY A 120 -10.62 -5.03 15.53
C GLY A 120 -9.58 -3.94 15.84
N PRO A 121 -9.96 -2.66 15.73
CA PRO A 121 -9.03 -1.55 15.83
C PRO A 121 -8.57 -1.29 17.27
N GLY A 122 -9.28 -1.79 18.28
CA GLY A 122 -8.94 -1.63 19.69
C GLY A 122 -9.26 -0.24 20.25
N ARG A 123 -9.31 -0.15 21.59
CA ARG A 123 -9.96 0.96 22.33
C ARG A 123 -9.43 2.38 22.08
N LEU A 124 -8.18 2.55 21.64
CA LEU A 124 -7.61 3.86 21.30
C LEU A 124 -7.63 4.04 19.78
N SER A 125 -8.84 4.04 19.23
CA SER A 125 -9.14 4.09 17.80
C SER A 125 -10.16 5.18 17.57
N LEU A 126 -10.11 5.87 16.43
CA LEU A 126 -11.18 6.80 16.04
C LEU A 126 -12.47 6.06 15.64
N ASP A 127 -12.41 4.78 15.29
CA ASP A 127 -13.58 3.92 15.00
C ASP A 127 -14.38 3.52 16.27
N TRP A 128 -14.00 4.02 17.45
CA TRP A 128 -14.63 3.69 18.74
C TRP A 128 -16.16 3.91 18.78
N PHE A 129 -16.70 4.78 17.92
CA PHE A 129 -18.13 5.10 17.87
C PHE A 129 -18.95 4.16 16.98
N ARG A 130 -18.32 3.23 16.24
CA ARG A 130 -18.98 2.43 15.19
C ARG A 130 -19.43 1.03 15.60
N ASP A 131 -19.39 0.65 16.88
CA ASP A 131 -19.42 -0.77 17.31
C ASP A 131 -18.38 -1.63 16.56
N ALA A 132 -17.39 -0.99 15.94
CA ALA A 132 -16.33 -1.62 15.15
C ALA A 132 -15.22 -2.21 16.03
N ASP A 133 -15.39 -2.16 17.35
CA ASP A 133 -14.40 -2.54 18.35
C ASP A 133 -14.12 -4.06 18.37
N GLU A 134 -15.01 -4.90 17.80
CA GLU A 134 -14.89 -6.36 17.88
C GLU A 134 -14.16 -7.04 16.72
N GLY A 135 -13.80 -6.31 15.65
CA GLY A 135 -13.19 -6.93 14.46
C GLY A 135 -14.06 -8.04 13.85
N SER A 136 -13.60 -8.68 12.78
CA SER A 136 -14.16 -9.98 12.38
C SER A 136 -13.24 -10.70 11.40
N LEU A 137 -13.30 -12.03 11.41
CA LEU A 137 -12.62 -12.84 10.38
C LEU A 137 -13.11 -12.47 8.98
N PHE A 138 -14.39 -12.16 8.81
CA PHE A 138 -14.94 -11.70 7.54
C PHE A 138 -14.25 -10.41 7.06
N ALA A 139 -14.12 -9.41 7.94
CA ALA A 139 -13.42 -8.17 7.61
C ALA A 139 -11.93 -8.42 7.29
N ALA A 140 -11.27 -9.31 8.03
CA ALA A 140 -9.88 -9.68 7.80
C ALA A 140 -9.66 -10.37 6.44
N VAL A 141 -10.55 -11.28 6.06
CA VAL A 141 -10.51 -11.95 4.76
C VAL A 141 -10.89 -10.98 3.64
N ALA A 142 -11.93 -10.17 3.84
CA ALA A 142 -12.36 -9.17 2.86
C ALA A 142 -11.25 -8.15 2.55
N GLN A 143 -10.56 -7.62 3.57
CA GLN A 143 -9.45 -6.70 3.34
C GLN A 143 -8.28 -7.38 2.62
N LEU A 144 -7.99 -8.65 2.93
CA LEU A 144 -6.88 -9.39 2.32
C LEU A 144 -7.17 -9.62 0.84
N VAL A 145 -8.38 -10.12 0.53
CA VAL A 145 -8.85 -10.36 -0.83
C VAL A 145 -8.91 -9.05 -1.62
N ALA A 146 -9.46 -7.99 -1.03
CA ALA A 146 -9.53 -6.69 -1.69
C ALA A 146 -8.14 -6.09 -1.96
N GLY A 147 -7.21 -6.21 -1.00
CA GLY A 147 -5.86 -5.68 -1.14
C GLY A 147 -5.06 -6.42 -2.20
N VAL A 148 -5.00 -7.76 -2.11
CA VAL A 148 -4.29 -8.61 -3.09
C VAL A 148 -4.96 -8.54 -4.46
N GLY A 149 -6.29 -8.64 -4.50
CA GLY A 149 -7.07 -8.59 -5.74
C GLY A 149 -6.96 -7.23 -6.43
N GLY A 150 -7.02 -6.13 -5.67
CA GLY A 150 -6.83 -4.77 -6.21
C GLY A 150 -5.43 -4.56 -6.77
N ALA A 151 -4.39 -5.02 -6.07
CA ALA A 151 -3.01 -4.97 -6.56
C ALA A 151 -2.85 -5.76 -7.87
N TYR A 152 -3.36 -6.99 -7.92
CA TYR A 152 -3.27 -7.82 -9.13
C TYR A 152 -4.09 -7.25 -10.30
N ALA A 153 -5.29 -6.71 -10.03
CA ALA A 153 -6.10 -6.03 -11.04
C ALA A 153 -5.37 -4.81 -11.62
N LEU A 154 -4.74 -4.00 -10.76
CA LEU A 154 -3.93 -2.86 -11.20
C LEU A 154 -2.75 -3.31 -12.07
N LEU A 155 -2.03 -4.36 -11.66
CA LEU A 155 -0.94 -4.93 -12.45
C LEU A 155 -1.42 -5.41 -13.82
N LYS A 156 -2.54 -6.14 -13.87
CA LYS A 156 -3.09 -6.62 -15.14
C LYS A 156 -3.57 -5.51 -16.06
N ALA A 157 -4.15 -4.45 -15.49
CA ALA A 157 -4.50 -3.27 -16.27
C ALA A 157 -3.24 -2.59 -16.86
N THR A 158 -2.15 -2.56 -16.09
CA THR A 158 -0.84 -2.04 -16.51
C THR A 158 -0.25 -2.87 -17.65
N GLU A 159 -0.20 -4.20 -17.49
CA GLU A 159 0.33 -5.12 -18.51
C GLU A 159 -0.49 -5.09 -19.81
N ALA A 160 -1.79 -4.82 -19.71
CA ALA A 160 -2.69 -4.67 -20.85
C ALA A 160 -2.65 -3.28 -21.50
N GLY A 161 -1.81 -2.35 -21.01
CA GLY A 161 -1.72 -0.97 -21.52
C GLY A 161 -2.99 -0.14 -21.31
N LEU A 162 -3.90 -0.58 -20.43
CA LEU A 162 -5.17 0.12 -20.19
C LEU A 162 -4.96 1.48 -19.53
N LEU A 163 -3.84 1.66 -18.84
CA LEU A 163 -3.48 2.88 -18.14
C LEU A 163 -2.69 3.87 -18.99
N ASP A 164 -2.25 3.49 -20.20
CA ASP A 164 -1.41 4.34 -21.06
C ASP A 164 -2.12 5.64 -21.46
N SER A 165 -3.44 5.57 -21.63
CA SER A 165 -4.28 6.75 -21.89
C SER A 165 -4.31 7.77 -20.75
N LEU A 166 -3.90 7.37 -19.54
CA LEU A 166 -3.83 8.23 -18.36
C LEU A 166 -2.45 8.87 -18.19
N ASP A 167 -1.52 8.63 -19.11
CA ASP A 167 -0.21 9.27 -19.12
C ASP A 167 -0.35 10.75 -19.54
N PRO A 168 -0.08 11.71 -18.65
CA PRO A 168 -0.13 13.14 -19.00
C PRO A 168 0.95 13.52 -20.03
N SER A 169 2.00 12.71 -20.19
CA SER A 169 3.09 12.96 -21.14
C SER A 169 2.81 12.44 -22.56
N ALA A 170 1.83 11.54 -22.73
CA ALA A 170 1.46 10.96 -24.04
C ALA A 170 0.71 11.96 -24.96
N GLY A 171 0.15 13.04 -24.40
CA GLY A 171 -0.60 14.06 -25.17
C GLY A 171 0.27 15.10 -25.91
N GLY A 172 1.60 15.04 -25.80
CA GLY A 172 2.52 16.05 -26.34
C GLY A 172 3.15 15.72 -27.71
N GLN A 173 2.92 14.53 -28.26
CA GLN A 173 3.59 14.07 -29.49
C GLN A 173 2.61 13.82 -30.64
N SER A 174 1.82 14.81 -31.07
CA SER A 174 1.22 14.79 -32.40
C SER A 174 0.78 16.18 -32.91
N THR A 175 1.73 17.00 -33.36
CA THR A 175 1.56 17.96 -34.49
C THR A 175 2.94 18.55 -34.82
N GLY A 176 3.71 17.86 -35.65
CA GLY A 176 5.07 18.30 -35.99
C GLY A 176 5.66 17.48 -37.13
N ALA A 177 4.93 17.34 -38.24
CA ALA A 177 5.45 16.96 -39.55
C ALA A 177 4.42 17.34 -40.62
#